data_AF-A0A172QWV1-F1
#
_entry.id   AF-A0A172QWV1-F1
#
_cell.length_a   1.000
_cell.length_b   1.000
_cell.length_c   1.000
_cell.angle_alpha   90.00
_cell.angle_beta   90.00
_cell.angle_gamma   90.00
#
_symmetry.space_group_name_H-M   'P 1'
#
loop_
_entity.id
_entity.type
_entity.pdbx_description
1 polymer ?
#
loop_
_entity_poly.entity_id
_entity_poly.type
_entity_poly.pdbx_seq_one_letter_code
_entity_poly.pdbx_strand_id
1 'polypeptide(L)'
;MSTTHASGIQVPQAPQQSHHTTRPGREGKVSWLLFSISFGVYVVLLVMMTLLKNRLSLGGLWNTEAHQFRSIDLELFNGFVDAPIWWGPWTNTFGNIALFIPFGFFLYTALRKLGHRFPFVETVLFAGLSSLIIEVLQWVFAVGYSDVDDLLCNSIGGMIGAVVAVCVPVKASKVISGIVMAGSLSVMAMMLYSSMAI
;
A
#
# COMPACT_ATOMS: atom_id res chain seq x y z
N MET A 1 -40.00 69.22 36.21
CA MET A 1 -40.29 67.82 36.57
C MET A 1 -39.70 66.92 35.51
N SER A 2 -39.04 65.86 35.96
CA SER A 2 -37.96 65.06 35.35
C SER A 2 -38.10 64.60 33.90
N THR A 3 -36.98 64.68 33.18
CA THR A 3 -36.67 63.91 31.97
C THR A 3 -36.11 62.53 32.37
N THR A 4 -36.72 61.45 31.87
CA THR A 4 -36.28 60.07 32.12
C THR A 4 -35.29 59.64 31.03
N HIS A 5 -34.01 59.53 31.37
CA HIS A 5 -32.99 58.91 30.51
C HIS A 5 -33.06 57.37 30.68
N ALA A 6 -33.45 56.66 29.62
CA ALA A 6 -33.36 55.20 29.56
C ALA A 6 -31.90 54.79 29.33
N SER A 7 -31.32 54.10 30.31
CA SER A 7 -29.98 53.52 30.22
C SER A 7 -30.06 52.21 29.43
N GLY A 8 -29.55 52.21 28.21
CA GLY A 8 -29.47 51.02 27.35
C GLY A 8 -28.40 50.06 27.87
N ILE A 9 -28.81 48.84 28.20
CA ILE A 9 -27.91 47.73 28.54
C ILE A 9 -27.15 47.32 27.26
N GLN A 10 -25.83 47.52 27.24
CA GLN A 10 -24.97 46.99 26.18
C GLN A 10 -24.74 45.50 26.41
N VAL A 11 -25.22 44.67 25.48
CA VAL A 11 -24.97 43.22 25.45
C VAL A 11 -23.51 42.98 25.04
N PRO A 12 -22.70 42.22 25.81
CA PRO A 12 -21.33 41.88 25.43
C PRO A 12 -21.29 41.08 24.13
N GLN A 13 -20.59 41.57 23.12
CA GLN A 13 -20.36 40.82 21.88
C GLN A 13 -19.38 39.68 22.14
N ALA A 14 -19.79 38.45 21.85
CA ALA A 14 -18.92 37.27 21.93
C ALA A 14 -17.76 37.40 20.93
N PRO A 15 -16.53 36.99 21.29
CA PRO A 15 -15.39 37.08 20.40
C PRO A 15 -15.62 36.23 19.15
N GLN A 16 -15.68 36.89 17.99
CA GLN A 16 -15.67 36.24 16.68
C GLN A 16 -14.35 35.46 16.54
N GLN A 17 -14.42 34.13 16.66
CA GLN A 17 -13.33 33.26 16.27
C GLN A 17 -13.16 33.34 14.75
N SER A 18 -12.08 33.99 14.31
CA SER A 18 -11.70 34.02 12.90
C SER A 18 -11.30 32.61 12.47
N HIS A 19 -12.19 31.93 11.74
CA HIS A 19 -11.86 30.72 11.01
C HIS A 19 -10.84 31.05 9.91
N HIS A 20 -9.55 31.08 10.28
CA HIS A 20 -8.45 31.06 9.33
C HIS A 20 -8.48 29.74 8.57
N THR A 21 -9.15 29.72 7.42
CA THR A 21 -9.06 28.66 6.43
C THR A 21 -7.69 28.78 5.76
N THR A 22 -6.66 28.17 6.36
CA THR A 22 -5.34 28.08 5.74
C THR A 22 -5.45 27.25 4.46
N ARG A 23 -5.41 27.90 3.31
CA ARG A 23 -5.23 27.24 2.00
C ARG A 23 -4.03 26.29 2.11
N PRO A 24 -4.09 25.07 1.54
CA PRO A 24 -2.95 24.15 1.59
C PRO A 24 -1.74 24.84 0.96
N GLY A 25 -0.73 25.12 1.79
CA GLY A 25 0.49 25.80 1.37
C GLY A 25 1.20 25.01 0.28
N ARG A 26 2.12 25.67 -0.45
CA ARG A 26 2.96 25.08 -1.50
C ARG A 26 3.63 23.78 -1.05
N GLU A 27 4.01 23.69 0.22
CA GLU A 27 4.59 22.50 0.85
C GLU A 27 3.65 21.29 0.86
N GLY A 28 2.35 21.50 1.10
CA GLY A 28 1.35 20.42 1.10
C GLY A 28 1.13 19.83 -0.29
N LYS A 29 1.22 20.67 -1.34
CA LYS A 29 1.15 20.21 -2.74
C LYS A 29 2.38 19.36 -3.11
N VAL A 30 3.58 19.80 -2.75
CA VAL A 30 4.83 19.06 -3.01
C VAL A 30 4.85 17.73 -2.26
N SER A 31 4.43 17.72 -0.99
CA SER A 31 4.36 16.47 -0.21
C SER A 31 3.43 15.43 -0.83
N TRP A 32 2.30 15.88 -1.39
CA TRP A 32 1.37 14.97 -2.04
C TRP A 32 1.87 14.50 -3.40
N LEU A 33 2.53 15.37 -4.18
CA LEU A 33 3.13 14.97 -5.43
C LEU A 33 4.17 13.86 -5.22
N LEU A 34 5.06 14.03 -4.23
CA LEU A 34 6.03 13.00 -3.85
C LEU A 34 5.33 11.69 -3.46
N PHE A 35 4.31 11.76 -2.59
CA PHE A 35 3.52 10.60 -2.18
C PHE A 35 2.93 9.86 -3.40
N SER A 36 2.32 10.57 -4.35
CA SER A 36 1.70 9.97 -5.54
C SER A 36 2.74 9.34 -6.48
N ILE A 37 3.90 9.99 -6.67
CA ILE A 37 5.00 9.43 -7.47
C ILE A 37 5.53 8.17 -6.79
N SER A 38 5.78 8.22 -5.48
CA SER A 38 6.25 7.07 -4.71
C SER A 38 5.28 5.90 -4.79
N PHE A 39 3.97 6.16 -4.71
CA PHE A 39 2.95 5.12 -4.87
C PHE A 39 3.00 4.50 -6.27
N GLY A 40 3.09 5.32 -7.33
CA GLY A 40 3.21 4.83 -8.71
C GLY A 40 4.45 3.96 -8.93
N VAL A 41 5.63 4.40 -8.46
CA VAL A 41 6.88 3.62 -8.54
C VAL A 41 6.75 2.29 -7.79
N TYR A 42 6.15 2.32 -6.59
CA TYR A 42 5.90 1.10 -5.83
C TYR A 42 4.90 0.16 -6.51
N VAL A 43 3.85 0.67 -7.16
CA VAL A 43 2.89 -0.17 -7.92
C VAL A 43 3.60 -0.86 -9.08
N VAL A 44 4.55 -0.19 -9.76
CA VAL A 44 5.38 -0.84 -10.77
C VAL A 44 6.20 -1.97 -10.16
N LEU A 45 6.85 -1.75 -9.02
CA LEU A 45 7.55 -2.82 -8.30
C LEU A 45 6.61 -3.97 -7.94
N LEU A 46 5.43 -3.68 -7.38
CA LEU A 46 4.44 -4.70 -6.99
C LEU A 46 4.10 -5.60 -8.18
N VAL A 47 3.78 -5.00 -9.33
CA VAL A 47 3.48 -5.74 -10.57
C VAL A 47 4.68 -6.55 -11.06
N MET A 48 5.90 -5.99 -11.01
CA MET A 48 7.12 -6.73 -11.36
C MET A 48 7.36 -7.92 -10.42
N MET A 49 7.16 -7.74 -9.12
CA MET A 49 7.37 -8.75 -8.09
C MET A 49 6.30 -9.84 -8.09
N THR A 50 5.09 -9.59 -8.57
CA THR A 50 4.01 -10.59 -8.59
C THR A 50 3.85 -11.25 -9.96
N LEU A 51 3.82 -10.47 -11.04
CA LEU A 51 3.59 -10.99 -12.38
C LEU A 51 4.88 -11.42 -13.08
N LEU A 52 6.04 -10.82 -12.81
CA LEU A 52 7.27 -11.13 -13.55
C LEU A 52 8.22 -12.07 -12.79
N LYS A 53 7.73 -12.79 -11.76
CA LYS A 53 8.54 -13.77 -10.99
C LYS A 53 9.21 -14.83 -11.87
N ASN A 54 8.58 -15.21 -12.99
CA ASN A 54 9.12 -16.21 -13.93
C ASN A 54 10.08 -15.65 -15.00
N ARG A 55 10.24 -14.32 -15.09
CA ARG A 55 11.14 -13.65 -16.05
C ARG A 55 12.31 -12.97 -15.37
N LEU A 56 12.12 -12.50 -14.14
CA LEU A 56 13.10 -11.71 -13.42
C LEU A 56 13.61 -12.49 -12.21
N SER A 57 14.93 -12.56 -12.08
CA SER A 57 15.60 -13.13 -10.92
C SER A 57 15.88 -12.04 -9.89
N LEU A 58 15.63 -12.34 -8.61
CA LEU A 58 16.03 -11.48 -7.50
C LEU A 58 17.25 -12.09 -6.80
N GLY A 59 18.45 -11.91 -7.36
CA GLY A 59 19.70 -12.33 -6.73
C GLY A 59 19.76 -13.81 -6.32
N GLY A 60 19.07 -14.70 -7.04
CA GLY A 60 19.01 -16.13 -6.72
C GLY A 60 18.07 -16.50 -5.56
N LEU A 61 17.26 -15.55 -5.06
CA LEU A 61 16.27 -15.79 -3.99
C LEU A 61 15.16 -16.78 -4.41
N TRP A 62 14.92 -16.90 -5.72
CA TRP A 62 14.03 -17.91 -6.30
C TRP A 62 14.57 -18.38 -7.67
N ASN A 63 14.19 -19.59 -8.05
CA ASN A 63 14.48 -20.13 -9.38
C ASN A 63 13.38 -19.71 -10.38
N THR A 64 13.78 -18.97 -11.42
CA THR A 64 12.89 -18.54 -12.51
C THR A 64 12.33 -19.73 -13.30
N GLU A 65 13.08 -20.83 -13.42
CA GLU A 65 12.66 -22.05 -14.11
C GLU A 65 11.57 -22.83 -13.37
N ALA A 66 11.58 -22.84 -12.03
CA ALA A 66 10.56 -23.52 -11.23
C ALA A 66 9.16 -22.88 -11.38
N HIS A 67 9.10 -21.60 -11.77
CA HIS A 67 7.87 -20.83 -11.96
C HIS A 67 7.34 -20.88 -13.41
N GLN A 68 7.92 -21.72 -14.28
CA GLN A 68 7.47 -21.90 -15.67
C GLN A 68 6.22 -22.82 -15.77
N PHE A 69 5.89 -23.55 -14.71
CA PHE A 69 4.77 -24.48 -14.70
C PHE A 69 3.50 -23.79 -14.17
N ARG A 70 2.49 -23.70 -15.03
CA ARG A 70 1.15 -23.23 -14.66
C ARG A 70 0.48 -24.26 -13.76
N SER A 71 0.18 -23.87 -12.53
CA SER A 71 -0.63 -24.64 -11.58
C SER A 71 -1.50 -23.70 -10.77
N ILE A 72 -2.64 -24.23 -10.31
CA ILE A 72 -3.53 -23.53 -9.37
C ILE A 72 -3.56 -24.37 -8.12
N ASP A 73 -3.32 -23.73 -6.98
CA ASP A 73 -3.59 -24.29 -5.67
C ASP A 73 -4.74 -23.55 -5.00
N LEU A 74 -5.79 -24.31 -4.66
CA LEU A 74 -6.96 -23.80 -3.97
C LEU A 74 -7.04 -24.34 -2.54
N GLU A 75 -6.08 -25.17 -2.13
CA GLU A 75 -6.02 -25.72 -0.79
C GLU A 75 -5.18 -24.83 0.11
N LEU A 76 -5.85 -24.20 1.08
CA LEU A 76 -5.20 -23.31 2.04
C LEU A 76 -4.10 -24.06 2.80
N PHE A 77 -2.92 -23.45 2.84
CA PHE A 77 -1.71 -23.95 3.50
C PHE A 77 -1.14 -25.24 2.91
N ASN A 78 -1.54 -25.65 1.71
CA ASN A 78 -1.00 -26.86 1.06
C ASN A 78 0.52 -26.79 0.87
N GLY A 79 1.04 -25.60 0.58
CA GLY A 79 2.48 -25.35 0.47
C GLY A 79 3.26 -25.71 1.74
N PHE A 80 2.63 -25.68 2.93
CA PHE A 80 3.28 -26.08 4.19
C PHE A 80 3.27 -27.59 4.44
N VAL A 81 2.38 -28.33 3.77
CA VAL A 81 2.23 -29.79 3.93
C VAL A 81 3.23 -30.53 3.05
N ASP A 82 3.29 -30.16 1.76
CA ASP A 82 4.12 -30.84 0.75
C ASP A 82 5.31 -29.97 0.30
N ALA A 83 5.92 -29.24 1.23
CA ALA A 83 7.02 -28.32 0.94
C ALA A 83 8.28 -29.07 0.45
N PRO A 84 8.78 -28.81 -0.78
CA PRO A 84 10.06 -29.38 -1.24
C PRO A 84 11.24 -28.90 -0.38
N ILE A 85 11.12 -27.69 0.18
CA ILE A 85 12.10 -27.06 1.06
C ILE A 85 11.33 -26.40 2.21
N TRP A 86 11.71 -26.71 3.45
CA TRP A 86 10.98 -26.31 4.66
C TRP A 86 10.81 -24.79 4.84
N TRP A 87 11.72 -23.98 4.29
CA TRP A 87 11.65 -22.51 4.40
C TRP A 87 10.88 -21.84 3.26
N GLY A 88 10.62 -22.54 2.15
CA GLY A 88 9.96 -22.00 0.97
C GLY A 88 8.59 -21.37 1.27
N PRO A 89 7.67 -22.11 1.93
CA PRO A 89 6.35 -21.60 2.27
C PRO A 89 6.40 -20.34 3.14
N TRP A 90 7.28 -20.32 4.14
CA TRP A 90 7.50 -19.15 4.99
C TRP A 90 7.94 -17.93 4.17
N THR A 91 8.88 -18.10 3.24
CA THR A 91 9.32 -16.99 2.38
C THR A 91 8.21 -16.48 1.47
N ASN A 92 7.33 -17.36 0.96
CA ASN A 92 6.18 -16.95 0.15
C ASN A 92 5.17 -16.16 1.00
N THR A 93 4.74 -16.73 2.13
CA THR A 93 3.78 -16.12 3.06
C THR A 93 4.24 -14.73 3.52
N PHE A 94 5.45 -14.62 4.06
CA PHE A 94 5.95 -13.34 4.56
C PHE A 94 6.29 -12.38 3.41
N GLY A 95 6.76 -12.88 2.28
CA GLY A 95 7.03 -12.08 1.09
C GLY A 95 5.77 -11.38 0.57
N ASN A 96 4.65 -12.11 0.47
CA ASN A 96 3.37 -11.59 0.00
C ASN A 96 2.75 -10.59 1.00
N ILE A 97 2.76 -10.91 2.30
CA ILE A 97 2.36 -9.95 3.35
C ILE A 97 3.21 -8.67 3.24
N ALA A 98 4.54 -8.80 3.21
CA ALA A 98 5.45 -7.66 3.18
C ALA A 98 5.27 -6.81 1.90
N LEU A 99 5.02 -7.46 0.76
CA LEU A 99 4.75 -6.78 -0.51
C LEU A 99 3.51 -5.92 -0.42
N PHE A 100 2.45 -6.32 0.28
CA PHE A 100 1.19 -5.56 0.36
C PHE A 100 1.11 -4.54 1.51
N ILE A 101 2.06 -4.52 2.45
CA ILE A 101 2.11 -3.49 3.51
C ILE A 101 2.19 -2.07 2.92
N PRO A 102 3.12 -1.76 1.98
CA PRO A 102 3.16 -0.42 1.40
C PRO A 102 1.90 -0.10 0.58
N PHE A 103 1.28 -1.09 -0.08
CA PHE A 103 0.01 -0.92 -0.81
C PHE A 103 -1.09 -0.44 0.13
N GLY A 104 -1.29 -1.14 1.24
CA GLY A 104 -2.27 -0.75 2.26
C GLY A 104 -2.00 0.63 2.83
N PHE A 105 -0.71 0.95 3.09
CA PHE A 105 -0.30 2.25 3.60
C PHE A 105 -0.67 3.39 2.65
N PHE A 106 -0.31 3.26 1.37
CA PHE A 106 -0.59 4.27 0.35
C PHE A 106 -2.09 4.39 0.10
N LEU A 107 -2.79 3.28 -0.06
CA LEU A 107 -4.21 3.29 -0.40
C LEU A 107 -5.06 3.88 0.72
N TYR A 108 -4.83 3.48 1.98
CA TYR A 108 -5.52 4.07 3.13
C TYR A 108 -5.30 5.58 3.21
N THR A 109 -4.06 6.03 3.07
CA THR A 109 -3.71 7.45 3.13
C THR A 109 -4.39 8.24 2.00
N ALA A 110 -4.47 7.67 0.80
CA ALA A 110 -5.15 8.27 -0.34
C ALA A 110 -6.68 8.36 -0.13
N LEU A 111 -7.33 7.26 0.28
CA LEU A 111 -8.77 7.22 0.53
C LEU A 111 -9.19 8.18 1.65
N ARG A 112 -8.39 8.24 2.74
CA ARG A 112 -8.61 9.19 3.83
C ARG A 112 -8.52 10.64 3.34
N LYS A 113 -7.56 10.95 2.48
CA LYS A 113 -7.40 12.30 1.91
C LYS A 113 -8.55 12.67 0.95
N LEU A 114 -9.06 11.70 0.21
CA LEU A 114 -10.20 11.87 -0.70
C LEU A 114 -11.55 11.97 0.04
N GLY A 115 -11.57 11.78 1.37
CA GLY A 115 -12.76 11.95 2.20
C GLY A 115 -13.70 10.75 2.19
N HIS A 116 -13.18 9.56 1.88
CA HIS A 116 -13.96 8.33 1.89
C HIS A 116 -14.54 8.03 3.28
N ARG A 117 -15.71 7.38 3.30
CA ARG A 117 -16.46 7.15 4.54
C ARG A 117 -15.86 6.04 5.40
N PHE A 118 -15.33 4.98 4.77
CA PHE A 118 -14.77 3.81 5.45
C PHE A 118 -13.40 3.43 4.89
N PRO A 119 -12.40 4.33 4.93
CA PRO A 119 -11.14 4.16 4.21
C PRO A 119 -10.37 2.90 4.64
N PHE A 120 -10.52 2.45 5.90
CA PHE A 120 -9.88 1.22 6.38
C PHE A 120 -10.48 -0.03 5.72
N VAL A 121 -11.81 -0.18 5.78
CA VAL A 121 -12.51 -1.33 5.19
C VAL A 121 -12.30 -1.35 3.67
N GLU A 122 -12.43 -0.18 3.03
CA GLU A 122 -12.17 -0.04 1.60
C GLU A 122 -10.74 -0.43 1.23
N THR A 123 -9.74 -0.07 2.04
CA THR A 123 -8.34 -0.48 1.81
C THR A 123 -8.18 -2.01 1.85
N VAL A 124 -8.77 -2.67 2.86
CA VAL A 124 -8.69 -4.14 2.98
C VAL A 124 -9.41 -4.83 1.81
N LEU A 125 -10.59 -4.33 1.42
CA LEU A 125 -11.34 -4.86 0.28
C LEU A 125 -10.58 -4.67 -1.03
N PHE A 126 -10.00 -3.50 -1.27
CA PHE A 126 -9.21 -3.25 -2.47
C PHE A 126 -7.89 -4.03 -2.46
N ALA A 127 -7.25 -4.28 -1.31
CA ALA A 127 -6.10 -5.16 -1.22
C ALA A 127 -6.46 -6.60 -1.64
N GLY A 128 -7.56 -7.14 -1.11
CA GLY A 128 -8.06 -8.45 -1.52
C GLY A 128 -8.44 -8.50 -3.00
N LEU A 129 -9.14 -7.48 -3.51
CA LEU A 129 -9.51 -7.40 -4.93
C LEU A 129 -8.28 -7.30 -5.83
N SER A 130 -7.30 -6.46 -5.49
CA SER A 130 -6.05 -6.34 -6.23
C SER A 130 -5.26 -7.65 -6.22
N SER A 131 -5.22 -8.35 -5.09
CA SER A 131 -4.59 -9.67 -5.02
C SER A 131 -5.33 -10.69 -5.88
N LEU A 132 -6.66 -10.73 -5.85
CA LEU A 132 -7.43 -11.62 -6.72
C LEU A 132 -7.18 -11.34 -8.20
N ILE A 133 -7.09 -10.06 -8.59
CA ILE A 133 -6.73 -9.67 -9.96
C ILE A 133 -5.34 -10.19 -10.30
N ILE A 134 -4.36 -10.05 -9.41
CA ILE A 134 -2.99 -10.56 -9.62
C ILE A 134 -3.00 -12.08 -9.84
N GLU A 135 -3.68 -12.84 -8.97
CA GLU A 135 -3.82 -14.30 -9.10
C GLU A 135 -4.44 -14.70 -10.45
N VAL A 136 -5.54 -14.04 -10.82
CA VAL A 136 -6.21 -14.28 -12.11
C VAL A 136 -5.28 -13.97 -13.28
N LEU A 137 -4.51 -12.87 -13.22
CA LEU A 137 -3.56 -12.51 -14.26
C LEU A 137 -2.40 -13.52 -14.35
N GLN A 138 -1.86 -13.98 -13.22
CA GLN A 138 -0.81 -15.00 -13.18
C GLN A 138 -1.29 -16.29 -13.85
N TRP A 139 -2.53 -16.69 -13.58
CA TRP A 139 -3.14 -17.86 -14.20
C TRP A 139 -3.45 -17.68 -15.69
N VAL A 140 -4.04 -16.55 -16.09
CA VAL A 140 -4.43 -16.26 -17.48
C VAL A 140 -3.22 -16.13 -18.40
N PHE A 141 -2.18 -15.42 -17.96
CA PHE A 141 -0.97 -15.22 -18.74
C PHE A 141 0.06 -16.35 -18.58
N ALA A 142 -0.28 -17.39 -17.82
CA ALA A 142 0.60 -18.53 -17.52
C ALA A 142 1.98 -18.08 -17.00
N VAL A 143 1.99 -17.07 -16.12
CA VAL A 143 3.21 -16.40 -15.65
C VAL A 143 3.66 -16.89 -14.28
N GLY A 144 2.88 -17.78 -13.64
CA GLY A 144 3.27 -18.37 -12.36
C GLY A 144 2.29 -19.38 -11.81
N TYR A 145 2.53 -19.71 -10.55
CA TYR A 145 1.70 -20.51 -9.66
C TYR A 145 0.67 -19.58 -9.00
N SER A 146 -0.61 -19.89 -9.15
CA SER A 146 -1.68 -19.17 -8.47
C SER A 146 -2.05 -19.91 -7.20
N ASP A 147 -2.09 -19.20 -6.07
CA ASP A 147 -2.23 -19.78 -4.73
C ASP A 147 -3.27 -18.98 -3.91
N VAL A 148 -4.23 -19.68 -3.33
CA VAL A 148 -5.22 -19.06 -2.44
C VAL A 148 -4.58 -18.48 -1.17
N ASP A 149 -3.44 -19.00 -0.73
CA ASP A 149 -2.67 -18.44 0.40
C ASP A 149 -2.16 -17.03 0.09
N ASP A 150 -1.81 -16.75 -1.17
CA ASP A 150 -1.32 -15.43 -1.62
C ASP A 150 -2.44 -14.39 -1.50
N LEU A 151 -3.69 -14.75 -1.86
CA LEU A 151 -4.87 -13.89 -1.67
C LEU A 151 -5.06 -13.48 -0.21
N LEU A 152 -4.94 -14.44 0.71
CA LEU A 152 -5.07 -14.18 2.14
C LEU A 152 -3.91 -13.34 2.66
N CYS A 153 -2.67 -13.72 2.34
CA CYS A 153 -1.45 -13.04 2.77
C CYS A 153 -1.42 -11.57 2.31
N ASN A 154 -1.76 -11.32 1.05
CA ASN A 154 -1.82 -9.97 0.48
C ASN A 154 -2.90 -9.12 1.14
N SER A 155 -4.07 -9.70 1.44
CA SER A 155 -5.14 -9.03 2.18
C SER A 155 -4.71 -8.64 3.59
N ILE A 156 -4.01 -9.54 4.30
CA ILE A 156 -3.41 -9.28 5.62
C ILE A 156 -2.35 -8.18 5.53
N GLY A 157 -1.47 -8.22 4.52
CA GLY A 157 -0.49 -7.18 4.25
C GLY A 157 -1.14 -5.81 4.06
N GLY A 158 -2.20 -5.74 3.26
CA GLY A 158 -2.97 -4.51 3.05
C GLY A 158 -3.60 -3.98 4.34
N MET A 159 -4.14 -4.86 5.19
CA MET A 159 -4.66 -4.51 6.51
C MET A 159 -3.55 -3.94 7.41
N ILE A 160 -2.40 -4.60 7.50
CA ILE A 160 -1.26 -4.13 8.30
C ILE A 160 -0.78 -2.76 7.79
N GLY A 161 -0.68 -2.59 6.48
CA GLY A 161 -0.36 -1.31 5.84
C GLY A 161 -1.31 -0.18 6.23
N ALA A 162 -2.62 -0.46 6.23
CA ALA A 162 -3.63 0.48 6.67
C ALA A 162 -3.47 0.85 8.16
N VAL A 163 -3.20 -0.14 9.03
CA VAL A 163 -2.89 0.10 10.46
C VAL A 163 -1.67 1.00 10.61
N VAL A 164 -0.58 0.73 9.89
CA VAL A 164 0.62 1.58 9.90
C VAL A 164 0.26 3.02 9.51
N ALA A 165 -0.53 3.21 8.46
CA ALA A 165 -0.96 4.54 8.02
C ALA A 165 -1.90 5.26 9.01
N VAL A 166 -2.67 4.53 9.81
CA VAL A 166 -3.48 5.08 10.92
C VAL A 166 -2.57 5.58 12.04
N CYS A 167 -1.54 4.81 12.39
CA CYS A 167 -0.68 5.06 13.55
C CYS A 167 0.37 6.15 13.32
N VAL A 168 0.79 6.40 12.07
CA VAL A 168 1.85 7.38 11.79
C VAL A 168 1.31 8.80 11.56
N PRO A 169 2.04 9.84 12.00
CA PRO A 169 1.67 11.23 11.74
C PRO A 169 1.87 11.60 10.26
N VAL A 170 1.07 12.56 9.76
CA VAL A 170 1.10 13.01 8.34
C VAL A 170 2.49 13.43 7.87
N LYS A 171 3.31 14.02 8.76
CA LYS A 171 4.71 14.38 8.44
C LYS A 171 5.58 13.15 8.16
N ALA A 172 5.38 12.07 8.91
CA ALA A 172 6.09 10.82 8.70
C ALA A 172 5.66 10.14 7.40
N SER A 173 4.42 10.32 6.95
CA SER A 173 3.95 9.75 5.68
C SER A 173 4.82 10.15 4.49
N LYS A 174 5.29 11.41 4.45
CA LYS A 174 6.22 11.88 3.40
C LYS A 174 7.56 11.14 3.45
N VAL A 175 8.11 10.93 4.65
CA VAL A 175 9.39 10.24 4.84
C VAL A 175 9.25 8.77 4.46
N ILE A 176 8.17 8.11 4.90
CA ILE A 176 7.85 6.72 4.56
C ILE A 176 7.71 6.56 3.04
N SER A 177 7.00 7.47 2.36
CA SER A 177 6.89 7.44 0.89
C SER A 177 8.26 7.53 0.22
N GLY A 178 9.15 8.41 0.69
CA GLY A 178 10.51 8.52 0.19
C GLY A 178 11.33 7.24 0.37
N ILE A 179 11.23 6.60 1.55
CA ILE A 179 11.90 5.33 1.85
C ILE A 179 11.37 4.22 0.95
N VAL A 180 10.05 4.08 0.82
CA VAL A 180 9.44 3.05 -0.03
C VAL A 180 9.84 3.25 -1.48
N MET A 181 9.87 4.50 -1.97
CA MET A 181 10.30 4.80 -3.34
C MET A 181 11.77 4.43 -3.57
N ALA A 182 12.67 4.83 -2.68
CA ALA A 182 14.09 4.48 -2.78
C ALA A 182 14.29 2.96 -2.74
N GLY A 183 13.66 2.27 -1.79
CA GLY A 183 13.69 0.81 -1.68
C GLY A 183 13.13 0.13 -2.94
N SER A 184 12.04 0.64 -3.51
CA SER A 184 11.45 0.10 -4.73
C SER A 184 12.39 0.20 -5.92
N LEU A 185 13.03 1.36 -6.11
CA LEU A 185 14.01 1.56 -7.17
C LEU A 185 15.24 0.66 -6.99
N SER A 186 15.72 0.48 -5.75
CA SER A 186 16.83 -0.41 -5.45
C SER A 186 16.51 -1.86 -5.78
N VAL A 187 15.33 -2.36 -5.39
CA VAL A 187 14.90 -3.73 -5.72
C VAL A 187 14.74 -3.90 -7.22
N MET A 188 14.09 -2.95 -7.90
CA MET A 188 13.95 -3.00 -9.37
C MET A 188 15.31 -3.03 -10.07
N ALA A 189 16.26 -2.19 -9.66
CA ALA A 189 17.61 -2.16 -10.22
C ALA A 189 18.33 -3.50 -10.00
N MET A 190 18.20 -4.08 -8.81
CA MET A 190 18.75 -5.40 -8.50
C MET A 190 18.13 -6.50 -9.37
N MET A 191 16.80 -6.52 -9.53
CA MET A 191 16.12 -7.50 -10.39
C MET A 191 16.59 -7.42 -11.84
N LEU A 192 16.70 -6.20 -12.37
CA LEU A 192 17.18 -5.98 -13.74
C LEU A 192 18.65 -6.42 -13.88
N TYR A 193 19.51 -6.04 -12.93
CA TYR A 193 20.91 -6.44 -12.94
C TYR A 193 21.09 -7.96 -12.89
N SER A 194 20.43 -8.62 -11.94
CA SER A 194 20.49 -10.08 -11.80
C SER A 194 19.94 -10.81 -13.03
N SER A 195 18.93 -10.26 -13.69
CA SER A 195 18.35 -10.88 -14.89
C SER A 195 19.19 -10.69 -16.15
N MET A 196 20.10 -9.71 -16.18
CA MET A 196 21.08 -9.54 -17.27
C MET A 196 22.34 -10.39 -17.07
N ALA A 197 22.55 -10.90 -15.85
CA ALA A 197 23.71 -11.71 -15.47
C ALA A 197 23.46 -13.23 -15.57
N ILE A 198 22.24 -13.63 -15.90
CA ILE A 198 21.80 -15.02 -16.17
C ILE A 198 21.65 -15.18 -17.68
#